data_AF-A0A6N0DT50-F1
#
_entry.id   AF-A0A6N0DT50-F1
#
_cell.length_a   1.000
_cell.length_b   1.000
_cell.length_c   1.000
_cell.angle_alpha   90.00
_cell.angle_beta   90.00
_cell.angle_gamma   90.00
#
_symmetry.space_group_name_H-M   'P 1'
#
loop_
_entity.id
_entity.type
_entity.pdbx_description
1 polymer ?
#
loop_
_entity_poly.entity_id
_entity_poly.type
_entity_poly.pdbx_seq_one_letter_code
_entity_poly.pdbx_strand_id
1 'polypeptide(L)'
;MSEPLETLGGGAAGAFYHGLTPPENPLEMPEQSLKSWYGEPPKTASGPALKEHTLASRLFVFGIAAVLTVYGVWGMWKVVGQNDATGLQYMLVVLFAFSFTWIALAAANAMLGFFALIARLDWRRGIALRGKLSTRTAVLMPVYNEDTSKVFENLTEMAEELAASGKAWHFDFFVLSDTTNLAIARQEREAALRLRQTMLGRLNVYFRRRPENVGRKAGNIADFVRSWGGNYDFMLVLDADSYMTAESMIALAEAMEADSNAGLIQTVPRLVNKKTLFARMQQFATGTYGPVVSAGLAMVQGREGNYWGHNAIIRTRAFASSCGLPVLAGRKPFGGHILSHDFVEAALLRRAGWDVYMRPDIVGSYEETPPTLTDHAVRDRRWAQGNLQHSKVIGASGLHWMSRHHLLTGIMSYVASPLWLMFLVVGIALAWQASAYQPDYFPDAHALFPTWPQFDSQRAWTLLGFSAAVLLAPKVFAVLYAMTNKRMRKGAGGPLGLVFSFLLETLLSALLAPVLMLLQTGFIGQILIARDSGWNPQCRDDGTASLLATIKGYGFHSVFGLVLAGITAYISWQLFFWLLPVWLGLVLAIPLVYLSSLRAAGQGARVLRIFLIPEEREARRRLRQPVAEPVAAAS
;
A
#
# COMPACT_ATOMS: atom_id res chain seq x y z
N MET A 1 -26.50 -6.99 59.06
CA MET A 1 -25.92 -5.63 59.09
C MET A 1 -24.66 -5.68 58.25
N SER A 2 -24.67 -5.77 56.91
CA SER A 2 -25.41 -5.02 55.88
C SER A 2 -25.26 -3.51 56.04
N GLU A 3 -24.16 -2.97 55.49
CA GLU A 3 -24.24 -1.84 54.55
C GLU A 3 -23.03 -1.80 53.60
N PRO A 4 -23.20 -1.32 52.35
CA PRO A 4 -22.23 -1.38 51.26
C PRO A 4 -21.48 -0.06 51.09
N LEU A 5 -20.22 -0.11 50.66
CA LEU A 5 -19.53 1.07 50.14
C LEU A 5 -19.58 1.06 48.61
N GLU A 6 -20.50 1.86 48.09
CA GLU A 6 -20.38 2.48 46.77
C GLU A 6 -19.03 3.19 46.67
N THR A 7 -18.22 2.82 45.68
CA THR A 7 -17.21 3.72 45.11
C THR A 7 -17.33 3.71 43.60
N LEU A 8 -18.23 4.57 43.10
CA LEU A 8 -18.08 5.20 41.79
C LEU A 8 -17.00 6.28 41.92
N GLY A 9 -15.97 6.22 41.07
CA GLY A 9 -15.06 7.33 40.80
C GLY A 9 -13.75 7.34 41.60
N GLY A 10 -12.65 6.94 40.94
CA GLY A 10 -11.29 7.13 41.46
C GLY A 10 -10.33 6.08 40.89
N GLY A 11 -9.38 6.52 40.07
CA GLY A 11 -8.51 5.66 39.27
C GLY A 11 -7.83 4.55 40.05
N ALA A 12 -7.93 3.32 39.53
CA ALA A 12 -7.10 2.23 39.95
C ALA A 12 -5.63 2.63 39.72
N ALA A 13 -4.89 2.81 40.81
CA ALA A 13 -3.44 2.80 40.81
C ALA A 13 -2.99 1.49 40.12
N GLY A 14 -2.34 1.63 38.96
CA GLY A 14 -2.02 0.52 38.07
C GLY A 14 -1.05 -0.47 38.71
N ALA A 15 -1.56 -1.65 39.06
CA ALA A 15 -0.71 -2.78 39.44
C ALA A 15 -0.02 -3.34 38.20
N PHE A 16 1.29 -3.58 38.27
CA PHE A 16 1.99 -4.39 37.28
C PHE A 16 1.53 -5.84 37.43
N TYR A 17 0.92 -6.42 36.40
CA TYR A 17 0.36 -7.77 36.44
C TYR A 17 1.43 -8.85 36.19
N HIS A 18 1.35 -9.98 36.92
CA HIS A 18 2.26 -11.11 36.82
C HIS A 18 1.84 -12.20 35.78
N GLY A 19 0.59 -12.20 35.30
CA GLY A 19 0.12 -13.14 34.26
C GLY A 19 0.66 -12.82 32.85
N LEU A 20 0.79 -13.82 31.96
CA LEU A 20 1.23 -13.61 30.56
C LEU A 20 0.28 -12.70 29.75
N THR A 21 -0.94 -12.54 30.23
CA THR A 21 -1.99 -11.65 29.74
C THR A 21 -2.56 -10.87 30.94
N PRO A 22 -3.18 -9.69 30.70
CA PRO A 22 -3.91 -8.98 31.75
C PRO A 22 -5.24 -9.68 32.07
N PRO A 23 -5.96 -9.26 33.13
CA PRO A 23 -7.33 -9.68 33.37
C PRO A 23 -8.22 -9.42 32.15
N GLU A 24 -9.11 -10.37 31.87
CA GLU A 24 -10.06 -10.24 30.77
C GLU A 24 -11.06 -9.11 31.03
N ASN A 25 -11.40 -8.41 29.96
CA ASN A 25 -12.42 -7.37 29.91
C ASN A 25 -12.97 -7.36 28.48
N PRO A 26 -13.86 -8.30 28.15
CA PRO A 26 -14.26 -8.58 26.79
C PRO A 26 -15.13 -7.45 26.22
N LEU A 27 -14.99 -7.17 24.92
CA LEU A 27 -15.96 -6.37 24.17
C LEU A 27 -16.77 -7.27 23.23
N GLU A 28 -18.07 -7.00 23.14
CA GLU A 28 -18.90 -7.62 22.11
C GLU A 28 -18.43 -7.16 20.72
N MET A 29 -18.27 -8.12 19.82
CA MET A 29 -17.87 -7.88 18.44
C MET A 29 -18.77 -8.67 17.49
N PRO A 30 -20.03 -8.20 17.28
CA PRO A 30 -21.03 -8.91 16.51
C PRO A 30 -20.68 -8.92 15.03
N GLU A 31 -20.94 -10.06 14.38
CA GLU A 31 -20.76 -10.22 12.94
C GLU A 31 -21.67 -9.26 12.17
N GLN A 32 -21.12 -8.64 11.12
CA GLN A 32 -21.75 -7.61 10.32
C GLN A 32 -22.39 -8.20 9.06
N SER A 33 -23.61 -7.77 8.76
CA SER A 33 -24.26 -8.08 7.48
C SER A 33 -23.71 -7.20 6.36
N LEU A 34 -23.42 -7.82 5.20
CA LEU A 34 -23.11 -7.09 3.95
C LEU A 34 -24.39 -6.75 3.15
N LYS A 35 -25.50 -7.46 3.39
CA LYS A 35 -26.74 -7.33 2.61
C LYS A 35 -27.69 -6.29 3.18
N SER A 36 -27.78 -6.20 4.50
CA SER A 36 -28.72 -5.34 5.23
C SER A 36 -27.95 -4.41 6.16
N TRP A 37 -28.40 -3.16 6.22
CA TRP A 37 -27.89 -2.16 7.15
C TRP A 37 -29.05 -1.28 7.61
N TYR A 38 -29.27 -1.22 8.91
CA TYR A 38 -30.36 -0.46 9.54
C TYR A 38 -29.85 0.68 10.44
N GLY A 39 -28.53 0.92 10.44
CA GLY A 39 -27.95 2.04 11.17
C GLY A 39 -28.20 3.37 10.45
N GLU A 40 -28.17 4.46 11.19
CA GLU A 40 -28.23 5.80 10.59
C GLU A 40 -27.07 5.98 9.59
N PRO A 41 -27.30 6.68 8.46
CA PRO A 41 -26.22 7.05 7.56
C PRO A 41 -25.16 7.88 8.31
N PRO A 42 -23.88 7.76 7.94
CA PRO A 42 -22.78 8.28 8.72
C PRO A 42 -22.93 9.78 8.98
N LYS A 43 -23.08 10.16 10.26
CA LYS A 43 -22.89 11.55 10.70
C LYS A 43 -21.41 11.87 10.56
N THR A 44 -21.01 12.45 9.43
CA THR A 44 -19.67 13.04 9.30
C THR A 44 -19.58 14.21 10.27
N ALA A 45 -18.90 13.99 11.38
CA ALA A 45 -18.57 15.07 12.28
C ALA A 45 -17.49 15.93 11.65
N SER A 46 -17.90 17.06 11.10
CA SER A 46 -16.97 18.14 10.73
C SER A 46 -17.74 19.43 10.55
N GLY A 47 -17.11 20.52 11.01
CA GLY A 47 -17.53 21.87 10.68
C GLY A 47 -17.39 22.17 9.19
N PRO A 48 -18.01 23.25 8.69
CA PRO A 48 -18.15 23.55 7.26
C PRO A 48 -16.82 23.55 6.48
N ALA A 49 -15.77 24.16 7.03
CA ALA A 49 -14.48 24.35 6.35
C ALA A 49 -13.79 23.03 5.94
N LEU A 50 -13.85 21.99 6.77
CA LEU A 50 -13.26 20.68 6.47
C LEU A 50 -13.99 19.98 5.32
N LYS A 51 -15.31 20.11 5.28
CA LYS A 51 -16.15 19.56 4.20
C LYS A 51 -15.86 20.26 2.88
N GLU A 52 -15.67 21.58 2.91
CA GLU A 52 -15.34 22.39 1.73
C GLU A 52 -13.98 22.02 1.14
N HIS A 53 -12.93 21.88 1.96
CA HIS A 53 -11.60 21.48 1.47
C HIS A 53 -11.59 20.07 0.86
N THR A 54 -12.26 19.10 1.48
CA THR A 54 -12.36 17.74 0.95
C THR A 54 -13.19 17.70 -0.34
N LEU A 55 -14.29 18.45 -0.42
CA LEU A 55 -15.09 18.54 -1.64
C LEU A 55 -14.29 19.18 -2.78
N ALA A 56 -13.61 20.29 -2.53
CA ALA A 56 -12.75 20.95 -3.51
C ALA A 56 -11.64 20.02 -4.01
N SER A 57 -11.01 19.26 -3.10
CA SER A 57 -9.98 18.27 -3.43
C SER A 57 -10.53 17.16 -4.34
N ARG A 58 -11.74 16.68 -4.07
CA ARG A 58 -12.42 15.67 -4.90
C ARG A 58 -12.79 16.21 -6.26
N LEU A 59 -13.41 17.39 -6.32
CA LEU A 59 -13.77 18.05 -7.58
C LEU A 59 -12.51 18.28 -8.43
N PHE A 60 -11.40 18.69 -7.81
CA PHE A 60 -10.12 18.83 -8.49
C PHE A 60 -9.62 17.50 -9.05
N VAL A 61 -9.48 16.46 -8.22
CA VAL A 61 -8.89 15.19 -8.66
C VAL A 61 -9.76 14.46 -9.67
N PHE A 62 -11.05 14.29 -9.39
CA PHE A 62 -11.97 13.62 -10.31
C PHE A 62 -12.24 14.47 -11.56
N GLY A 63 -12.33 15.80 -11.41
CA GLY A 63 -12.52 16.71 -12.55
C GLY A 63 -11.34 16.72 -13.50
N ILE A 64 -10.10 16.88 -12.98
CA ILE A 64 -8.90 16.83 -13.82
C ILE A 64 -8.74 15.43 -14.44
N ALA A 65 -8.93 14.36 -13.67
CA ALA A 65 -8.85 13.01 -14.21
C ALA A 65 -9.87 12.79 -15.34
N ALA A 66 -11.10 13.28 -15.19
CA ALA A 66 -12.12 13.23 -16.23
C ALA A 66 -11.71 14.03 -17.48
N VAL A 67 -11.21 15.26 -17.32
CA VAL A 67 -10.73 16.09 -18.45
C VAL A 67 -9.58 15.40 -19.20
N LEU A 68 -8.57 14.91 -18.47
CA LEU A 68 -7.45 14.18 -19.07
C LEU A 68 -7.94 12.92 -19.80
N THR A 69 -8.87 12.17 -19.18
CA THR A 69 -9.43 10.95 -19.76
C THR A 69 -10.20 11.24 -21.04
N VAL A 70 -11.12 12.21 -21.01
CA VAL A 70 -11.90 12.62 -22.18
C VAL A 70 -10.98 13.07 -23.30
N TYR A 71 -9.97 13.89 -23.00
CA TYR A 71 -9.01 14.34 -24.00
C TYR A 71 -8.17 13.17 -24.57
N GLY A 72 -7.68 12.27 -23.72
CA GLY A 72 -6.93 11.09 -24.14
C GLY A 72 -7.76 10.14 -25.00
N VAL A 73 -8.99 9.85 -24.59
CA VAL A 73 -9.92 8.97 -25.33
C VAL A 73 -10.34 9.60 -26.66
N TRP A 74 -10.61 10.91 -26.67
CA TRP A 74 -10.86 11.64 -27.90
C TRP A 74 -9.65 11.59 -28.84
N GLY A 75 -8.43 11.75 -28.31
CA GLY A 75 -7.19 11.57 -29.08
C GLY A 75 -7.07 10.16 -29.65
N MET A 76 -7.34 9.12 -28.85
CA MET A 76 -7.33 7.72 -29.30
C MET A 76 -8.36 7.48 -30.40
N TRP A 77 -9.58 8.00 -30.23
CA TRP A 77 -10.63 7.92 -31.24
C TRP A 77 -10.19 8.56 -32.58
N LYS A 78 -9.51 9.71 -32.52
CA LYS A 78 -8.97 10.38 -33.71
C LYS A 78 -7.78 9.65 -34.36
N VAL A 79 -7.02 8.86 -33.60
CA VAL A 79 -5.93 8.02 -34.11
C VAL A 79 -6.46 6.81 -34.86
N VAL A 80 -7.54 6.21 -34.35
CA VAL A 80 -8.09 4.96 -34.88
C VAL A 80 -8.93 5.16 -36.15
N GLY A 81 -9.40 6.39 -36.42
CA GLY A 81 -10.14 6.75 -37.64
C GLY A 81 -11.64 6.94 -37.39
N GLN A 82 -12.26 7.88 -38.12
CA GLN A 82 -13.65 8.31 -37.88
C GLN A 82 -14.70 7.63 -38.78
N ASN A 83 -14.28 7.08 -39.91
CA ASN A 83 -15.18 6.46 -40.89
C ASN A 83 -14.93 4.94 -40.88
N ASP A 84 -15.98 4.15 -40.73
CA ASP A 84 -15.99 2.67 -40.74
C ASP A 84 -15.18 1.96 -39.65
N ALA A 85 -15.29 2.43 -38.40
CA ALA A 85 -14.62 1.81 -37.26
C ALA A 85 -15.02 0.33 -37.07
N THR A 86 -14.03 -0.55 -37.11
CA THR A 86 -14.19 -2.00 -36.89
C THR A 86 -14.40 -2.35 -35.41
N GLY A 87 -14.94 -3.53 -35.10
CA GLY A 87 -15.11 -3.99 -33.72
C GLY A 87 -13.81 -4.01 -32.90
N LEU A 88 -12.68 -4.36 -33.53
CA LEU A 88 -11.35 -4.35 -32.88
C LEU A 88 -10.91 -2.92 -32.51
N GLN A 89 -11.20 -1.95 -33.35
CA GLN A 89 -10.91 -0.53 -33.13
C GLN A 89 -11.70 0.03 -31.94
N TYR A 90 -13.00 -0.27 -31.85
CA TYR A 90 -13.80 0.06 -30.67
C TYR A 90 -13.26 -0.59 -29.40
N MET A 91 -12.90 -1.87 -29.46
CA MET A 91 -12.32 -2.57 -28.32
C MET A 91 -11.01 -1.93 -27.86
N LEU A 92 -10.14 -1.51 -28.78
CA LEU A 92 -8.90 -0.79 -28.46
C LEU A 92 -9.17 0.51 -27.71
N VAL A 93 -10.13 1.31 -28.19
CA VAL A 93 -10.52 2.60 -27.57
C VAL A 93 -11.08 2.37 -26.17
N VAL A 94 -11.93 1.35 -25.98
CA VAL A 94 -12.49 1.00 -24.68
C VAL A 94 -11.39 0.56 -23.70
N LEU A 95 -10.49 -0.33 -24.12
CA LEU A 95 -9.37 -0.79 -23.28
C LEU A 95 -8.44 0.37 -22.92
N PHE A 96 -8.17 1.27 -23.86
CA PHE A 96 -7.42 2.49 -23.60
C PHE A 96 -8.14 3.39 -22.59
N ALA A 97 -9.44 3.64 -22.76
CA ALA A 97 -10.23 4.49 -21.86
C ALA A 97 -10.15 3.99 -20.41
N PHE A 98 -10.38 2.70 -20.19
CA PHE A 98 -10.30 2.10 -18.85
C PHE A 98 -8.90 2.21 -18.25
N SER A 99 -7.87 1.86 -19.02
CA SER A 99 -6.48 1.90 -18.55
C SER A 99 -6.03 3.33 -18.25
N PHE A 100 -6.34 4.26 -19.16
CA PHE A 100 -5.92 5.64 -19.09
C PHE A 100 -6.62 6.42 -17.97
N THR A 101 -7.87 6.10 -17.65
CA THR A 101 -8.61 6.71 -16.52
C THR A 101 -7.85 6.54 -15.20
N TRP A 102 -7.29 5.36 -14.94
CA TRP A 102 -6.54 5.11 -13.71
C TRP A 102 -5.20 5.85 -13.67
N ILE A 103 -4.54 5.98 -14.82
CA ILE A 103 -3.32 6.78 -14.96
C ILE A 103 -3.64 8.26 -14.70
N ALA A 104 -4.72 8.77 -15.28
CA ALA A 104 -5.19 10.14 -15.10
C ALA A 104 -5.58 10.44 -13.63
N LEU A 105 -6.24 9.51 -12.94
CA LEU A 105 -6.56 9.63 -11.51
C LEU A 105 -5.28 9.72 -10.66
N ALA A 106 -4.29 8.86 -10.91
CA ALA A 106 -3.01 8.90 -10.21
C ALA A 106 -2.26 10.23 -10.45
N ALA A 107 -2.25 10.71 -11.69
CA ALA A 107 -1.66 11.99 -12.07
C ALA A 107 -2.34 13.18 -11.37
N ALA A 108 -3.67 13.23 -11.39
CA ALA A 108 -4.45 14.29 -10.74
C ALA A 108 -4.26 14.28 -9.22
N ASN A 109 -4.24 13.11 -8.58
CA ASN A 109 -3.96 12.96 -7.16
C ASN A 109 -2.55 13.47 -6.79
N ALA A 110 -1.53 13.06 -7.55
CA ALA A 110 -0.16 13.52 -7.30
C ALA A 110 -0.01 15.03 -7.54
N MET A 111 -0.70 15.57 -8.55
CA MET A 111 -0.74 17.01 -8.79
C MET A 111 -1.34 17.78 -7.61
N LEU A 112 -2.47 17.32 -7.07
CA LEU A 112 -3.05 17.91 -5.85
C LEU A 112 -2.06 17.85 -4.68
N GLY A 113 -1.46 16.68 -4.44
CA GLY A 113 -0.50 16.50 -3.35
C GLY A 113 0.73 17.38 -3.48
N PHE A 114 1.23 17.58 -4.70
CA PHE A 114 2.34 18.50 -4.97
C PHE A 114 1.99 19.93 -4.60
N PHE A 115 0.86 20.45 -5.10
CA PHE A 115 0.43 21.80 -4.78
C PHE A 115 0.13 21.98 -3.29
N ALA A 116 -0.46 20.98 -2.65
CA ALA A 116 -0.72 20.99 -1.22
C ALA A 116 0.55 21.11 -0.39
N LEU A 117 1.60 20.36 -0.76
CA LEU A 117 2.89 20.38 -0.07
C LEU A 117 3.63 21.70 -0.29
N ILE A 118 3.63 22.22 -1.52
CA ILE A 118 4.30 23.49 -1.85
C ILE A 118 3.60 24.68 -1.19
N ALA A 119 2.26 24.72 -1.26
CA ALA A 119 1.44 25.76 -0.62
C ALA A 119 1.31 25.56 0.91
N ARG A 120 1.85 24.46 1.46
CA ARG A 120 1.77 24.10 2.89
C ARG A 120 0.33 24.12 3.41
N LEU A 121 -0.60 23.61 2.62
CA LEU A 121 -2.00 23.52 3.01
C LEU A 121 -2.14 22.68 4.28
N ASP A 122 -2.99 23.11 5.21
CA ASP A 122 -3.20 22.38 6.45
C ASP A 122 -4.07 21.13 6.21
N TRP A 123 -3.43 19.98 6.02
CA TRP A 123 -4.09 18.68 5.99
C TRP A 123 -4.19 18.03 7.38
N ARG A 124 -3.76 18.70 8.46
CA ARG A 124 -3.89 18.24 9.86
C ARG A 124 -5.28 18.50 10.43
N ARG A 125 -6.15 19.16 9.64
CA ARG A 125 -7.58 19.28 9.87
C ARG A 125 -7.92 20.04 11.15
N GLY A 126 -7.04 20.95 11.58
CA GLY A 126 -7.20 21.70 12.82
C GLY A 126 -7.05 20.86 14.10
N ILE A 127 -6.66 19.57 14.01
CA ILE A 127 -6.47 18.70 15.17
C ILE A 127 -5.04 18.89 15.68
N ALA A 128 -4.89 19.82 16.62
CA ALA A 128 -3.62 20.06 17.30
C ALA A 128 -3.33 18.95 18.33
N LEU A 129 -2.09 18.46 18.32
CA LEU A 129 -1.58 17.53 19.32
C LEU A 129 -1.41 18.28 20.65
N ARG A 130 -2.12 17.83 21.70
CA ARG A 130 -2.20 18.55 22.98
C ARG A 130 -1.09 18.19 23.98
N GLY A 131 -0.21 17.23 23.66
CA GLY A 131 0.94 16.85 24.50
C GLY A 131 0.61 16.04 25.77
N LYS A 132 -0.68 15.83 26.05
CA LYS A 132 -1.19 15.11 27.23
C LYS A 132 -2.04 13.94 26.74
N LEU A 133 -1.74 12.76 27.28
CA LEU A 133 -2.52 11.55 27.10
C LEU A 133 -3.28 11.29 28.39
N SER A 134 -4.49 10.78 28.24
CA SER A 134 -5.40 10.42 29.34
C SER A 134 -5.93 8.98 29.20
N THR A 135 -5.77 8.39 28.02
CA THR A 135 -6.28 7.07 27.63
C THR A 135 -5.21 6.00 27.67
N ARG A 136 -5.63 4.74 27.48
CA ARG A 136 -4.76 3.57 27.39
C ARG A 136 -4.79 3.00 25.97
N THR A 137 -3.61 2.70 25.42
CA THR A 137 -3.41 2.16 24.08
C THR A 137 -2.74 0.78 24.14
N ALA A 138 -3.34 -0.22 23.51
CA ALA A 138 -2.69 -1.52 23.30
C ALA A 138 -1.91 -1.53 21.99
N VAL A 139 -0.60 -1.76 22.05
CA VAL A 139 0.24 -1.97 20.86
C VAL A 139 0.21 -3.45 20.50
N LEU A 140 -0.50 -3.79 19.42
CA LEU A 140 -0.71 -5.16 18.98
C LEU A 140 0.33 -5.55 17.93
N MET A 141 1.05 -6.63 18.19
CA MET A 141 2.01 -7.24 17.27
C MET A 141 1.57 -8.68 16.95
N PRO A 142 0.73 -8.88 15.92
CA PRO A 142 0.42 -10.21 15.40
C PRO A 142 1.66 -10.87 14.78
N VAL A 143 1.93 -12.11 15.17
CA VAL A 143 3.03 -12.93 14.63
C VAL A 143 2.50 -14.32 14.24
N TYR A 144 3.19 -15.02 13.34
CA TYR A 144 2.80 -16.31 12.80
C TYR A 144 3.96 -17.28 12.53
N ASN A 145 5.03 -16.91 11.84
CA ASN A 145 6.18 -17.81 11.60
C ASN A 145 7.40 -16.97 11.20
N GLU A 146 7.41 -15.73 11.66
CA GLU A 146 8.48 -14.79 11.41
C GLU A 146 9.73 -15.17 12.19
N ASP A 147 10.84 -14.58 11.76
CA ASP A 147 12.11 -14.66 12.47
C ASP A 147 11.96 -14.00 13.85
N THR A 148 11.94 -14.82 14.90
CA THR A 148 11.74 -14.37 16.28
C THR A 148 12.74 -13.30 16.68
N SER A 149 14.02 -13.44 16.31
CA SER A 149 15.06 -12.50 16.72
C SER A 149 14.76 -11.10 16.17
N LYS A 150 14.46 -10.99 14.86
CA LYS A 150 14.15 -9.70 14.22
C LYS A 150 12.91 -9.03 14.82
N VAL A 151 11.84 -9.80 15.07
CA VAL A 151 10.61 -9.27 15.64
C VAL A 151 10.86 -8.72 17.06
N PHE A 152 11.55 -9.49 17.90
CA PHE A 152 11.79 -9.09 19.29
C PHE A 152 12.87 -8.01 19.43
N GLU A 153 13.84 -7.91 18.51
CA GLU A 153 14.77 -6.77 18.43
C GLU A 153 14.00 -5.46 18.21
N ASN A 154 13.12 -5.41 17.19
CA ASN A 154 12.29 -4.23 16.93
C ASN A 154 11.34 -3.90 18.09
N LEU A 155 10.69 -4.92 18.67
CA LEU A 155 9.81 -4.73 19.84
C LEU A 155 10.58 -4.19 21.05
N THR A 156 11.79 -4.68 21.29
CA THR A 156 12.64 -4.21 22.39
C THR A 156 12.99 -2.73 22.21
N GLU A 157 13.44 -2.35 21.01
CA GLU A 157 13.79 -0.95 20.72
C GLU A 157 12.56 -0.02 20.87
N MET A 158 11.40 -0.41 20.34
CA MET A 158 10.16 0.36 20.49
C MET A 158 9.73 0.49 21.96
N ALA A 159 9.81 -0.59 22.73
CA ALA A 159 9.46 -0.58 24.16
C ALA A 159 10.43 0.29 24.97
N GLU A 160 11.73 0.23 24.68
CA GLU A 160 12.77 1.04 25.33
C GLU A 160 12.62 2.54 25.05
N GLU A 161 12.40 2.91 23.78
CA GLU A 161 12.18 4.31 23.38
C GLU A 161 10.92 4.86 24.04
N LEU A 162 9.84 4.06 24.11
CA LEU A 162 8.60 4.46 24.75
C LEU A 162 8.73 4.54 26.28
N ALA A 163 9.47 3.63 26.90
CA ALA A 163 9.84 3.71 28.31
C ALA A 163 10.64 4.99 28.62
N ALA A 164 11.57 5.37 27.74
CA ALA A 164 12.38 6.59 27.88
C ALA A 164 11.57 7.88 27.67
N SER A 165 10.46 7.83 26.92
CA SER A 165 9.62 9.00 26.63
C SER A 165 8.85 9.57 27.84
N GLY A 166 8.77 8.81 28.95
CA GLY A 166 7.95 9.17 30.11
C GLY A 166 6.44 8.99 29.93
N LYS A 167 5.99 8.45 28.78
CA LYS A 167 4.57 8.19 28.47
C LYS A 167 4.18 6.72 28.52
N ALA A 168 5.09 5.83 28.95
CA ALA A 168 4.91 4.37 28.93
C ALA A 168 3.63 3.88 29.63
N TRP A 169 3.17 4.57 30.69
CA TRP A 169 1.92 4.23 31.39
C TRP A 169 0.67 4.21 30.51
N HIS A 170 0.69 4.89 29.36
CA HIS A 170 -0.41 4.92 28.40
C HIS A 170 -0.37 3.76 27.40
N PHE A 171 0.65 2.89 27.45
CA PHE A 171 0.87 1.86 26.45
C PHE A 171 1.20 0.51 27.08
N ASP A 172 0.56 -0.54 26.58
CA ASP A 172 0.98 -1.92 26.83
C ASP A 172 1.18 -2.65 25.50
N PHE A 173 2.17 -3.53 25.44
CA PHE A 173 2.50 -4.29 24.24
C PHE A 173 1.87 -5.68 24.32
N PHE A 174 1.32 -6.15 23.19
CA PHE A 174 0.74 -7.48 23.04
C PHE A 174 1.37 -8.19 21.85
N VAL A 175 2.10 -9.26 22.12
CA VAL A 175 2.53 -10.20 21.08
C VAL A 175 1.45 -11.26 20.91
N LEU A 176 0.78 -11.24 19.76
CA LEU A 176 -0.35 -12.11 19.45
C LEU A 176 0.09 -13.18 18.44
N SER A 177 0.46 -14.35 18.91
CA SER A 177 1.02 -15.43 18.10
C SER A 177 -0.04 -16.39 17.55
N ASP A 178 -0.03 -16.56 16.24
CA ASP A 178 -0.70 -17.64 15.50
C ASP A 178 0.31 -18.75 15.15
N THR A 179 1.47 -18.82 15.80
CA THR A 179 2.59 -19.58 15.27
C THR A 179 2.38 -21.08 15.23
N THR A 180 2.52 -21.68 14.04
CA THR A 180 2.26 -23.11 13.81
C THR A 180 3.52 -23.95 13.91
N ASN A 181 4.70 -23.41 13.58
CA ASN A 181 5.96 -24.11 13.78
C ASN A 181 6.31 -24.13 15.28
N LEU A 182 6.36 -25.32 15.88
CA LEU A 182 6.60 -25.48 17.31
C LEU A 182 8.00 -25.00 17.76
N ALA A 183 9.02 -25.08 16.90
CA ALA A 183 10.34 -24.57 17.24
C ALA A 183 10.34 -23.04 17.33
N ILE A 184 9.71 -22.37 16.37
CA ILE A 184 9.55 -20.91 16.36
C ILE A 184 8.65 -20.48 17.54
N ALA A 185 7.53 -21.17 17.78
CA ALA A 185 6.63 -20.85 18.89
C ALA A 185 7.31 -20.92 20.28
N ARG A 186 8.26 -21.85 20.47
CA ARG A 186 9.07 -21.91 21.70
C ARG A 186 9.99 -20.70 21.82
N GLN A 187 10.70 -20.36 20.74
CA GLN A 187 11.59 -19.19 20.68
C GLN A 187 10.81 -17.89 20.96
N GLU A 188 9.64 -17.72 20.36
CA GLU A 188 8.76 -16.57 20.58
C GLU A 188 8.36 -16.42 22.04
N ARG A 189 7.94 -17.52 22.69
CA ARG A 189 7.55 -17.49 24.10
C ARG A 189 8.71 -17.11 25.00
N GLU A 190 9.89 -17.68 24.76
CA GLU A 190 11.09 -17.35 25.53
C GLU A 190 11.53 -15.89 25.33
N ALA A 191 11.52 -15.41 24.09
CA ALA A 191 11.85 -14.03 23.75
C ALA A 191 10.87 -13.04 24.40
N ALA A 192 9.57 -13.35 24.41
CA ALA A 192 8.56 -12.55 25.07
C ALA A 192 8.75 -12.49 26.59
N LEU A 193 9.07 -13.61 27.22
CA LEU A 193 9.38 -13.66 28.65
C LEU A 193 10.63 -12.82 28.98
N ARG A 194 11.68 -12.91 28.17
CA ARG A 194 12.88 -12.08 28.32
C ARG A 194 12.56 -10.60 28.20
N LEU A 195 11.90 -10.19 27.11
CA LEU A 195 11.53 -8.78 26.90
C LEU A 195 10.67 -8.25 28.06
N ARG A 196 9.68 -9.04 28.50
CA ARG A 196 8.85 -8.70 29.64
C ARG A 196 9.66 -8.50 30.92
N GLN A 197 10.62 -9.38 31.19
CA GLN A 197 11.50 -9.26 32.36
C GLN A 197 12.35 -7.99 32.29
N THR A 198 12.91 -7.67 31.11
CA THR A 198 13.71 -6.45 30.90
C THR A 198 12.89 -5.17 31.06
N MET A 199 11.60 -5.19 30.68
CA MET A 199 10.70 -4.03 30.75
C MET A 199 9.91 -3.94 32.07
N LEU A 200 10.10 -4.87 33.00
CA LEU A 200 9.33 -4.93 34.24
C LEU A 200 9.42 -3.61 35.02
N GLY A 201 8.26 -3.10 35.46
CA GLY A 201 8.15 -1.82 36.17
C GLY A 201 8.26 -0.57 35.29
N ARG A 202 8.54 -0.72 34.00
CA ARG A 202 8.65 0.39 33.03
C ARG A 202 7.52 0.37 32.00
N LEU A 203 7.15 -0.82 31.52
CA LEU A 203 6.12 -1.02 30.50
C LEU A 203 5.62 -2.48 30.56
N ASN A 204 4.32 -2.71 30.36
CA ASN A 204 3.80 -4.08 30.33
C ASN A 204 3.95 -4.69 28.94
N VAL A 205 4.47 -5.92 28.90
CA VAL A 205 4.56 -6.74 27.69
C VAL A 205 3.81 -8.04 27.94
N TYR A 206 2.79 -8.28 27.14
CA TYR A 206 1.93 -9.45 27.18
C TYR A 206 2.19 -10.34 25.97
N PHE A 207 2.01 -11.64 26.18
CA PHE A 207 2.19 -12.65 25.14
C PHE A 207 1.05 -13.65 25.19
N ARG A 208 0.46 -13.90 24.03
CA ARG A 208 -0.54 -14.95 23.84
C ARG A 208 -0.29 -15.68 22.55
N ARG A 209 -0.38 -17.02 22.58
CA ARG A 209 -0.48 -17.86 21.38
C ARG A 209 -1.84 -18.54 21.31
N ARG A 210 -2.51 -18.48 20.14
CA ARG A 210 -3.81 -19.17 19.95
C ARG A 210 -3.64 -20.68 19.78
N PRO A 211 -4.57 -21.50 20.31
CA PRO A 211 -4.62 -22.92 19.99
C PRO A 211 -5.14 -23.15 18.57
N GLU A 212 -6.09 -22.33 18.11
CA GLU A 212 -6.72 -22.41 16.80
C GLU A 212 -6.69 -21.06 16.07
N ASN A 213 -6.16 -21.05 14.85
CA ASN A 213 -5.91 -19.82 14.08
C ASN A 213 -7.07 -19.48 13.13
N VAL A 214 -8.29 -19.37 13.67
CA VAL A 214 -9.46 -18.99 12.86
C VAL A 214 -9.31 -17.53 12.41
N GLY A 215 -9.59 -17.25 11.13
CA GLY A 215 -9.58 -15.88 10.59
C GLY A 215 -8.20 -15.21 10.43
N ARG A 216 -7.08 -15.93 10.62
CA ARG A 216 -5.70 -15.39 10.48
C ARG A 216 -5.51 -14.11 11.31
N LYS A 217 -4.78 -13.10 10.78
CA LYS A 217 -4.54 -11.79 11.41
C LYS A 217 -5.81 -11.11 11.91
N ALA A 218 -6.85 -11.03 11.07
CA ALA A 218 -8.14 -10.44 11.45
C ALA A 218 -8.77 -11.16 12.65
N GLY A 219 -8.75 -12.50 12.64
CA GLY A 219 -9.25 -13.29 13.76
C GLY A 219 -8.39 -13.15 15.03
N ASN A 220 -7.08 -12.97 14.88
CA ASN A 220 -6.16 -12.79 16.01
C ASN A 220 -6.42 -11.45 16.72
N ILE A 221 -6.66 -10.39 15.94
CA ILE A 221 -7.08 -9.06 16.44
C ILE A 221 -8.49 -9.13 17.05
N ALA A 222 -9.44 -9.79 16.38
CA ALA A 222 -10.80 -9.97 16.90
C ALA A 222 -10.82 -10.71 18.25
N ASP A 223 -9.96 -11.71 18.42
CA ASP A 223 -9.80 -12.42 19.68
C ASP A 223 -9.24 -11.51 20.78
N PHE A 224 -8.25 -10.66 20.46
CA PHE A 224 -7.78 -9.64 21.41
C PHE A 224 -8.93 -8.72 21.86
N VAL A 225 -9.73 -8.22 20.90
CA VAL A 225 -10.86 -7.34 21.20
C VAL A 225 -11.89 -8.05 22.10
N ARG A 226 -12.19 -9.31 21.82
CA ARG A 226 -13.13 -10.14 22.58
C ARG A 226 -12.61 -10.62 23.92
N SER A 227 -11.31 -10.51 24.21
CA SER A 227 -10.73 -10.97 25.47
C SER A 227 -10.31 -9.80 26.37
N TRP A 228 -9.62 -8.80 25.82
CA TRP A 228 -9.03 -7.69 26.58
C TRP A 228 -9.36 -6.30 26.04
N GLY A 229 -10.14 -6.20 24.96
CA GLY A 229 -10.43 -4.93 24.30
C GLY A 229 -11.04 -3.87 25.21
N GLY A 230 -11.79 -4.27 26.25
CA GLY A 230 -12.42 -3.37 27.20
C GLY A 230 -11.43 -2.64 28.11
N ASN A 231 -10.18 -3.10 28.21
CA ASN A 231 -9.12 -2.48 29.01
C ASN A 231 -8.43 -1.30 28.30
N TYR A 232 -8.67 -1.10 27.01
CA TYR A 232 -7.94 -0.12 26.20
C TYR A 232 -8.90 0.72 25.37
N ASP A 233 -8.76 2.04 25.46
CA ASP A 233 -9.51 2.98 24.62
C ASP A 233 -9.15 2.81 23.15
N PHE A 234 -7.86 2.60 22.89
CA PHE A 234 -7.29 2.46 21.55
C PHE A 234 -6.45 1.21 21.41
N MET A 235 -6.32 0.73 20.17
CA MET A 235 -5.33 -0.26 19.78
C MET A 235 -4.51 0.26 18.60
N LEU A 236 -3.19 0.13 18.68
CA LEU A 236 -2.25 0.39 17.61
C LEU A 236 -1.85 -0.95 16.99
N VAL A 237 -2.28 -1.22 15.76
CA VAL A 237 -1.98 -2.49 15.09
C VAL A 237 -0.68 -2.36 14.31
N LEU A 238 0.27 -3.26 14.55
CA LEU A 238 1.53 -3.39 13.82
C LEU A 238 1.55 -4.67 12.97
N ASP A 239 2.48 -4.73 12.03
CA ASP A 239 2.92 -5.99 11.43
C ASP A 239 4.28 -6.40 12.00
N ALA A 240 4.63 -7.68 11.88
CA ALA A 240 5.85 -8.24 12.44
C ALA A 240 7.16 -7.61 11.90
N ASP A 241 7.11 -6.94 10.76
CA ASP A 241 8.19 -6.16 10.15
C ASP A 241 8.02 -4.64 10.32
N SER A 242 7.04 -4.20 11.10
CA SER A 242 6.82 -2.80 11.43
C SER A 242 7.75 -2.32 12.53
N TYR A 243 8.17 -1.07 12.41
CA TYR A 243 8.88 -0.34 13.46
C TYR A 243 8.31 1.07 13.52
N MET A 244 8.00 1.55 14.73
CA MET A 244 7.47 2.88 14.97
C MET A 244 8.20 3.54 16.12
N THR A 245 8.60 4.80 15.95
CA THR A 245 9.24 5.52 17.06
C THR A 245 8.24 5.84 18.15
N ALA A 246 8.72 6.03 19.37
CA ALA A 246 7.90 6.46 20.50
C ALA A 246 7.12 7.74 20.19
N GLU A 247 7.74 8.73 19.54
CA GLU A 247 7.06 9.98 19.17
C GLU A 247 5.90 9.73 18.20
N SER A 248 6.04 8.76 17.29
CA SER A 248 5.00 8.41 16.33
C SER A 248 3.80 7.75 17.02
N MET A 249 4.07 6.84 17.95
CA MET A 249 3.03 6.15 18.73
C MET A 249 2.28 7.15 19.61
N ILE A 250 3.00 8.05 20.28
CA ILE A 250 2.42 9.12 21.11
C ILE A 250 1.59 10.08 20.25
N ALA A 251 2.12 10.53 19.11
CA ALA A 251 1.40 11.45 18.22
C ALA A 251 0.10 10.85 17.66
N LEU A 252 0.09 9.53 17.39
CA LEU A 252 -1.14 8.82 17.00
C LEU A 252 -2.16 8.76 18.13
N ALA A 253 -1.73 8.39 19.34
CA ALA A 253 -2.60 8.37 20.52
C ALA A 253 -3.19 9.76 20.80
N GLU A 254 -2.38 10.81 20.75
CA GLU A 254 -2.83 12.19 20.93
C GLU A 254 -3.80 12.64 19.84
N ALA A 255 -3.57 12.24 18.58
CA ALA A 255 -4.49 12.54 17.49
C ALA A 255 -5.84 11.83 17.65
N MET A 256 -5.85 10.60 18.18
CA MET A 256 -7.06 9.83 18.44
C MET A 256 -7.84 10.35 19.67
N GLU A 257 -7.16 10.82 20.72
CA GLU A 257 -7.81 11.50 21.85
C GLU A 257 -8.43 12.83 21.45
N ALA A 258 -7.71 13.60 20.61
CA ALA A 258 -8.14 14.94 20.21
C ALA A 258 -9.37 14.94 19.29
N ASP A 259 -9.72 13.80 18.67
CA ASP A 259 -10.84 13.67 17.75
C ASP A 259 -11.79 12.54 18.19
N SER A 260 -12.85 12.92 18.90
CA SER A 260 -13.86 12.00 19.41
C SER A 260 -14.62 11.23 18.32
N ASN A 261 -14.55 11.67 17.06
CA ASN A 261 -15.23 11.03 15.94
C ASN A 261 -14.30 10.12 15.13
N ALA A 262 -12.99 10.19 15.36
CA ALA A 262 -12.03 9.29 14.74
C ALA A 262 -12.27 7.85 15.23
N GLY A 263 -12.51 6.94 14.29
CA GLY A 263 -12.46 5.50 14.53
C GLY A 263 -11.11 4.89 14.15
N LEU A 264 -10.44 5.45 13.14
CA LEU A 264 -9.15 4.96 12.65
C LEU A 264 -8.28 6.10 12.10
N ILE A 265 -7.02 6.11 12.51
CA ILE A 265 -6.00 7.03 12.00
C ILE A 265 -4.81 6.21 11.47
N GLN A 266 -4.56 6.33 10.17
CA GLN A 266 -3.54 5.60 9.42
C GLN A 266 -2.30 6.47 9.17
N THR A 267 -1.10 5.99 9.52
CA THR A 267 0.15 6.63 9.06
C THR A 267 0.52 6.15 7.65
N VAL A 268 1.62 6.68 7.11
CA VAL A 268 2.22 6.18 5.86
C VAL A 268 3.59 5.58 6.20
N PRO A 269 3.68 4.24 6.34
CA PRO A 269 4.94 3.56 6.62
C PRO A 269 5.97 3.84 5.51
N ARG A 270 7.23 4.07 5.89
CA ARG A 270 8.35 4.18 4.95
C ARG A 270 9.09 2.85 4.88
N LEU A 271 9.41 2.42 3.66
CA LEU A 271 10.20 1.21 3.43
C LEU A 271 11.67 1.44 3.83
N VAL A 272 12.22 0.57 4.67
CA VAL A 272 13.61 0.66 5.15
C VAL A 272 14.31 -0.72 5.24
N ASN A 273 15.60 -0.68 5.59
CA ASN A 273 16.43 -1.80 6.07
C ASN A 273 16.73 -2.96 5.10
N LYS A 274 16.43 -2.84 3.81
CA LYS A 274 16.78 -3.85 2.79
C LYS A 274 17.93 -3.40 1.88
N LYS A 275 18.67 -4.40 1.39
CA LYS A 275 20.01 -4.21 0.80
C LYS A 275 20.14 -4.60 -0.67
N THR A 276 19.23 -5.39 -1.21
CA THR A 276 19.21 -5.78 -2.64
C THR A 276 18.91 -4.56 -3.52
N LEU A 277 19.31 -4.60 -4.78
CA LEU A 277 19.07 -3.48 -5.71
C LEU A 277 17.56 -3.22 -5.90
N PHE A 278 16.74 -4.26 -6.02
CA PHE A 278 15.27 -4.16 -6.10
C PHE A 278 14.70 -3.44 -4.88
N ALA A 279 15.09 -3.87 -3.67
CA ALA A 279 14.56 -3.27 -2.45
C ALA A 279 14.99 -1.81 -2.30
N ARG A 280 16.24 -1.46 -2.63
CA ARG A 280 16.70 -0.07 -2.63
C ARG A 280 15.91 0.81 -3.59
N MET A 281 15.61 0.29 -4.79
CA MET A 281 14.77 0.98 -5.76
C MET A 281 13.37 1.24 -5.18
N GLN A 282 12.74 0.24 -4.55
CA GLN A 282 11.44 0.39 -3.89
C GLN A 282 11.46 1.38 -2.71
N GLN A 283 12.51 1.32 -1.88
CA GLN A 283 12.73 2.27 -0.80
C GLN A 283 12.86 3.70 -1.32
N PHE A 284 13.65 3.91 -2.38
CA PHE A 284 13.80 5.21 -3.02
C PHE A 284 12.47 5.71 -3.61
N ALA A 285 11.75 4.86 -4.34
CA ALA A 285 10.48 5.21 -4.96
C ALA A 285 9.43 5.59 -3.91
N THR A 286 9.25 4.79 -2.87
CA THR A 286 8.29 5.09 -1.78
C THR A 286 8.72 6.29 -0.95
N GLY A 287 10.00 6.41 -0.59
CA GLY A 287 10.51 7.55 0.17
C GLY A 287 10.47 8.88 -0.59
N THR A 288 10.62 8.86 -1.91
CA THR A 288 10.64 10.06 -2.76
C THR A 288 9.25 10.43 -3.27
N TYR A 289 8.50 9.45 -3.79
CA TYR A 289 7.20 9.67 -4.42
C TYR A 289 6.04 9.63 -3.41
N GLY A 290 6.19 8.83 -2.35
CA GLY A 290 5.17 8.63 -1.32
C GLY A 290 4.65 9.92 -0.69
N PRO A 291 5.48 10.91 -0.30
CA PRO A 291 4.99 12.15 0.29
C PRO A 291 3.97 12.91 -0.59
N VAL A 292 4.26 13.04 -1.89
CA VAL A 292 3.33 13.72 -2.83
C VAL A 292 2.06 12.92 -3.01
N VAL A 293 2.16 11.60 -3.24
CA VAL A 293 0.99 10.74 -3.46
C VAL A 293 0.10 10.69 -2.21
N SER A 294 0.70 10.54 -1.02
CA SER A 294 -0.03 10.44 0.24
C SER A 294 -0.66 11.76 0.68
N ALA A 295 -0.03 12.90 0.42
CA ALA A 295 -0.63 14.21 0.69
C ALA A 295 -1.90 14.42 -0.16
N GLY A 296 -1.83 14.13 -1.46
CA GLY A 296 -2.99 14.18 -2.35
C GLY A 296 -4.10 13.24 -1.88
N LEU A 297 -3.72 12.01 -1.54
CA LEU A 297 -4.66 10.98 -1.09
C LEU A 297 -5.37 11.41 0.20
N ALA A 298 -4.62 11.92 1.19
CA ALA A 298 -5.18 12.37 2.46
C ALA A 298 -6.18 13.53 2.30
N MET A 299 -6.00 14.39 1.29
CA MET A 299 -6.92 15.49 0.99
C MET A 299 -8.19 15.03 0.27
N VAL A 300 -8.06 14.18 -0.76
CA VAL A 300 -9.20 13.63 -1.50
C VAL A 300 -10.07 12.75 -0.61
N GLN A 301 -9.42 11.91 0.20
CA GLN A 301 -10.11 11.02 1.12
C GLN A 301 -10.81 11.78 2.23
N GLY A 302 -10.21 12.85 2.75
CA GLY A 302 -10.77 13.56 3.90
C GLY A 302 -11.01 12.57 5.05
N ARG A 303 -12.20 12.59 5.63
CA ARG A 303 -12.59 11.73 6.77
C ARG A 303 -13.15 10.37 6.32
N GLU A 304 -13.08 10.08 5.03
CA GLU A 304 -13.52 8.84 4.38
C GLU A 304 -12.34 8.09 3.74
N GLY A 305 -11.26 7.97 4.49
CA GLY A 305 -10.04 7.25 4.12
C GLY A 305 -10.15 5.73 4.22
N ASN A 306 -8.98 5.10 4.24
CA ASN A 306 -8.85 3.65 4.23
C ASN A 306 -7.86 3.17 5.30
N TYR A 307 -7.82 1.85 5.51
CA TYR A 307 -6.91 1.16 6.42
C TYR A 307 -6.01 0.20 5.62
N TRP A 308 -4.72 0.18 5.94
CA TRP A 308 -3.71 -0.64 5.27
C TRP A 308 -3.20 -1.80 6.14
N GLY A 309 -3.93 -2.12 7.21
CA GLY A 309 -3.71 -3.31 8.03
C GLY A 309 -2.69 -3.15 9.16
N HIS A 310 -1.85 -2.12 9.15
CA HIS A 310 -0.87 -1.86 10.22
C HIS A 310 -0.43 -0.39 10.27
N ASN A 311 0.35 -0.07 11.30
CA ASN A 311 0.84 1.26 11.65
C ASN A 311 -0.31 2.26 11.76
N ALA A 312 -1.44 1.80 12.28
CA ALA A 312 -2.65 2.58 12.44
C ALA A 312 -3.19 2.41 13.85
N ILE A 313 -3.67 3.51 14.41
CA ILE A 313 -4.36 3.52 15.70
C ILE A 313 -5.87 3.50 15.46
N ILE A 314 -6.56 2.68 16.24
CA ILE A 314 -7.97 2.36 16.07
C ILE A 314 -8.66 2.53 17.43
N ARG A 315 -9.85 3.16 17.43
CA ARG A 315 -10.68 3.23 18.63
C ARG A 315 -11.31 1.86 18.91
N THR A 316 -10.94 1.23 20.02
CA THR A 316 -11.23 -0.19 20.27
C THR A 316 -12.73 -0.48 20.27
N ARG A 317 -13.53 0.36 20.95
CA ARG A 317 -15.00 0.21 21.01
C ARG A 317 -15.68 0.45 19.65
N ALA A 318 -15.15 1.37 18.85
CA ALA A 318 -15.66 1.61 17.49
C ALA A 318 -15.43 0.38 16.61
N PHE A 319 -14.23 -0.20 16.68
CA PHE A 319 -13.88 -1.41 15.95
C PHE A 319 -14.69 -2.62 16.42
N ALA A 320 -14.82 -2.83 17.72
CA ALA A 320 -15.61 -3.93 18.28
C ALA A 320 -17.07 -3.89 17.76
N SER A 321 -17.73 -2.75 17.85
CA SER A 321 -19.13 -2.59 17.41
C SER A 321 -19.33 -2.66 15.88
N SER A 322 -18.29 -2.39 15.08
CA SER A 322 -18.43 -2.17 13.64
C SER A 322 -17.74 -3.20 12.75
N CYS A 323 -16.70 -3.89 13.23
CA CYS A 323 -15.76 -4.64 12.40
C CYS A 323 -15.84 -6.17 12.57
N GLY A 324 -16.95 -6.72 13.07
CA GLY A 324 -17.16 -8.17 13.05
C GLY A 324 -17.29 -8.68 11.61
N LEU A 325 -16.19 -9.18 11.03
CA LEU A 325 -16.18 -9.58 9.62
C LEU A 325 -16.94 -10.88 9.36
N PRO A 326 -17.83 -10.92 8.36
CA PRO A 326 -18.53 -12.13 7.97
C PRO A 326 -17.63 -13.05 7.14
N VAL A 327 -18.00 -14.33 7.07
CA VAL A 327 -17.42 -15.29 6.12
C VAL A 327 -18.15 -15.17 4.78
N LEU A 328 -17.41 -14.92 3.70
CA LEU A 328 -17.99 -14.78 2.36
C LEU A 328 -18.51 -16.14 1.86
N ALA A 329 -19.74 -16.14 1.33
CA ALA A 329 -20.34 -17.33 0.74
C ALA A 329 -19.66 -17.73 -0.58
N GLY A 330 -19.69 -19.04 -0.88
CA GLY A 330 -19.19 -19.61 -2.13
C GLY A 330 -17.83 -20.30 -2.01
N ARG A 331 -17.30 -20.78 -3.14
CA ARG A 331 -16.01 -21.47 -3.19
C ARG A 331 -14.84 -20.48 -3.08
N LYS A 332 -13.76 -20.89 -2.40
CA LYS A 332 -12.47 -20.20 -2.50
C LYS A 332 -12.05 -20.13 -3.98
N PRO A 333 -11.38 -19.06 -4.42
CA PRO A 333 -10.81 -17.96 -3.64
C PRO A 333 -11.76 -16.77 -3.40
N PHE A 334 -12.97 -16.74 -3.98
CA PHE A 334 -13.93 -15.63 -3.79
C PHE A 334 -14.75 -15.73 -2.49
N GLY A 335 -14.98 -16.94 -1.99
CA GLY A 335 -15.59 -17.21 -0.69
C GLY A 335 -14.56 -17.44 0.43
N GLY A 336 -15.05 -17.65 1.65
CA GLY A 336 -14.24 -17.86 2.86
C GLY A 336 -13.96 -16.56 3.63
N HIS A 337 -12.99 -16.61 4.54
CA HIS A 337 -12.55 -15.42 5.27
C HIS A 337 -11.98 -14.36 4.31
N ILE A 338 -12.29 -13.11 4.61
CA ILE A 338 -11.81 -11.94 3.85
C ILE A 338 -10.30 -11.81 4.08
N LEU A 339 -9.51 -11.90 3.01
CA LEU A 339 -8.05 -11.83 3.09
C LEU A 339 -7.56 -10.39 3.29
N SER A 340 -8.01 -9.47 2.45
CA SER A 340 -7.77 -8.02 2.57
C SER A 340 -8.83 -7.40 3.47
N HIS A 341 -8.80 -7.82 4.74
CA HIS A 341 -9.79 -7.48 5.76
C HIS A 341 -9.78 -5.99 6.12
N ASP A 342 -8.60 -5.39 6.11
CA ASP A 342 -8.32 -3.99 6.42
C ASP A 342 -9.20 -3.00 5.66
N PHE A 343 -9.33 -3.16 4.34
CA PHE A 343 -10.17 -2.30 3.50
C PHE A 343 -11.65 -2.42 3.88
N VAL A 344 -12.08 -3.64 4.24
CA VAL A 344 -13.46 -3.90 4.65
C VAL A 344 -13.73 -3.33 6.03
N GLU A 345 -12.80 -3.48 6.98
CA GLU A 345 -12.92 -2.90 8.33
C GLU A 345 -12.98 -1.37 8.28
N ALA A 346 -12.17 -0.70 7.46
CA ALA A 346 -12.28 0.74 7.23
C ALA A 346 -13.64 1.13 6.65
N ALA A 347 -14.12 0.38 5.66
CA ALA A 347 -15.43 0.63 5.05
C ALA A 347 -16.58 0.43 6.05
N LEU A 348 -16.47 -0.55 6.94
CA LEU A 348 -17.45 -0.83 7.99
C LEU A 348 -17.44 0.22 9.11
N LEU A 349 -16.25 0.68 9.53
CA LEU A 349 -16.12 1.83 10.44
C LEU A 349 -16.78 3.08 9.84
N ARG A 350 -16.49 3.36 8.56
CA ARG A 350 -17.15 4.47 7.86
C ARG A 350 -18.66 4.30 7.76
N ARG A 351 -19.14 3.09 7.47
CA ARG A 351 -20.57 2.76 7.45
C ARG A 351 -21.24 3.02 8.80
N ALA A 352 -20.54 2.75 9.91
CA ALA A 352 -21.02 2.96 11.27
C ALA A 352 -20.92 4.43 11.75
N GLY A 353 -20.44 5.36 10.92
CA GLY A 353 -20.35 6.78 11.27
C GLY A 353 -18.97 7.26 11.70
N TRP A 354 -18.04 6.37 12.03
CA TRP A 354 -16.71 6.70 12.53
C TRP A 354 -15.77 7.19 11.47
N ASP A 355 -15.12 8.34 11.67
CA ASP A 355 -14.21 8.89 10.69
C ASP A 355 -12.93 8.05 10.57
N VAL A 356 -12.49 7.86 9.33
CA VAL A 356 -11.29 7.09 8.98
C VAL A 356 -10.40 7.99 8.17
N TYR A 357 -9.15 8.20 8.57
CA TYR A 357 -8.28 9.09 7.83
C TYR A 357 -6.80 8.84 8.02
N MET A 358 -6.03 9.46 7.13
CA MET A 358 -4.58 9.37 7.13
C MET A 358 -3.93 10.59 7.77
N ARG A 359 -2.79 10.39 8.42
CA ARG A 359 -1.89 11.44 8.92
C ARG A 359 -0.48 11.25 8.35
N PRO A 360 -0.23 11.61 7.07
CA PRO A 360 1.08 11.48 6.44
C PRO A 360 2.17 12.36 7.09
N ASP A 361 1.77 13.34 7.90
CA ASP A 361 2.67 14.21 8.66
C ASP A 361 3.29 13.54 9.89
N ILE A 362 2.68 12.47 10.40
CA ILE A 362 3.25 11.66 11.49
C ILE A 362 4.34 10.78 10.88
N VAL A 363 5.58 11.29 10.93
CA VAL A 363 6.81 10.57 10.54
C VAL A 363 7.26 9.64 11.65
N GLY A 364 8.21 8.73 11.35
CA GLY A 364 8.72 7.76 12.32
C GLY A 364 8.00 6.43 12.30
N SER A 365 7.20 6.18 11.26
CA SER A 365 6.53 4.92 10.98
C SER A 365 7.21 4.21 9.81
N TYR A 366 7.61 2.96 10.01
CA TYR A 366 8.45 2.22 9.08
C TYR A 366 7.98 0.77 8.92
N GLU A 367 8.35 0.19 7.79
CA GLU A 367 8.16 -1.24 7.48
C GLU A 367 9.29 -1.74 6.57
N GLU A 368 9.39 -3.05 6.40
CA GLU A 368 10.32 -3.66 5.46
C GLU A 368 9.64 -4.00 4.11
N THR A 369 10.44 -4.00 3.03
CA THR A 369 9.99 -4.45 1.71
C THR A 369 10.46 -5.87 1.41
N PRO A 370 9.76 -6.63 0.54
CA PRO A 370 10.30 -7.86 -0.01
C PRO A 370 11.67 -7.60 -0.67
N PRO A 371 12.68 -8.45 -0.42
CA PRO A 371 14.04 -8.20 -0.90
C PRO A 371 14.18 -8.41 -2.40
N THR A 372 13.39 -9.27 -3.04
CA THR A 372 13.49 -9.52 -4.48
C THR A 372 12.15 -9.32 -5.20
N LEU A 373 12.18 -9.20 -6.53
CA LEU A 373 10.97 -9.18 -7.35
C LEU A 373 10.13 -10.45 -7.14
N THR A 374 10.78 -11.60 -6.96
CA THR A 374 10.10 -12.89 -6.74
C THR A 374 9.36 -12.89 -5.40
N ASP A 375 10.00 -12.41 -4.32
CA ASP A 375 9.34 -12.31 -3.02
C ASP A 375 8.20 -11.30 -3.03
N HIS A 376 8.38 -10.21 -3.79
CA HIS A 376 7.32 -9.25 -4.06
C HIS A 376 6.15 -9.91 -4.77
N ALA A 377 6.39 -10.66 -5.85
CA ALA A 377 5.36 -11.37 -6.61
C ALA A 377 4.58 -12.39 -5.76
N VAL A 378 5.26 -13.12 -4.85
CA VAL A 378 4.60 -14.03 -3.89
C VAL A 378 3.70 -13.26 -2.92
N ARG A 379 4.16 -12.10 -2.40
CA ARG A 379 3.30 -11.22 -1.58
C ARG A 379 2.10 -10.75 -2.38
N ASP A 380 2.36 -10.26 -3.57
CA ASP A 380 1.40 -9.62 -4.46
C ASP A 380 0.31 -10.59 -4.92
N ARG A 381 0.62 -11.88 -5.11
CA ARG A 381 -0.37 -12.92 -5.41
C ARG A 381 -1.45 -13.07 -4.35
N ARG A 382 -1.10 -12.92 -3.06
CA ARG A 382 -2.06 -12.99 -1.93
C ARG A 382 -2.93 -11.74 -1.89
N TRP A 383 -2.32 -10.57 -2.11
CA TRP A 383 -3.03 -9.30 -2.20
C TRP A 383 -3.97 -9.25 -3.40
N ALA A 384 -3.57 -9.78 -4.57
CA ALA A 384 -4.42 -9.89 -5.74
C ALA A 384 -5.70 -10.69 -5.44
N GLN A 385 -5.57 -11.79 -4.70
CA GLN A 385 -6.70 -12.60 -4.29
C GLN A 385 -7.64 -11.85 -3.35
N GLY A 386 -7.11 -11.22 -2.31
CA GLY A 386 -7.90 -10.45 -1.35
C GLY A 386 -8.60 -9.25 -1.98
N ASN A 387 -7.93 -8.54 -2.89
CA ASN A 387 -8.52 -7.43 -3.62
C ASN A 387 -9.63 -7.89 -4.58
N LEU A 388 -9.47 -9.04 -5.26
CA LEU A 388 -10.55 -9.59 -6.08
C LEU A 388 -11.76 -10.06 -5.24
N GLN A 389 -11.56 -10.49 -3.98
CA GLN A 389 -12.67 -10.78 -3.06
C GLN A 389 -13.52 -9.53 -2.77
N HIS A 390 -12.96 -8.32 -2.85
CA HIS A 390 -13.73 -7.08 -2.66
C HIS A 390 -14.88 -6.89 -3.66
N SER A 391 -14.85 -7.60 -4.80
CA SER A 391 -16.00 -7.66 -5.72
C SER A 391 -17.30 -8.17 -5.04
N LYS A 392 -17.18 -8.98 -3.98
CA LYS A 392 -18.32 -9.45 -3.16
C LYS A 392 -18.75 -8.44 -2.09
N VAL A 393 -17.95 -7.42 -1.83
CA VAL A 393 -18.14 -6.44 -0.74
C VAL A 393 -18.52 -5.06 -1.27
N ILE A 394 -18.08 -4.67 -2.48
CA ILE A 394 -18.29 -3.34 -3.05
C ILE A 394 -19.77 -2.91 -3.12
N GLY A 395 -20.66 -3.89 -3.31
CA GLY A 395 -22.12 -3.70 -3.34
C GLY A 395 -22.78 -3.72 -1.96
N ALA A 396 -22.03 -3.81 -0.87
CA ALA A 396 -22.61 -3.91 0.47
C ALA A 396 -23.45 -2.67 0.84
N SER A 397 -24.53 -2.93 1.58
CA SER A 397 -25.48 -1.91 2.01
C SER A 397 -24.86 -0.96 3.03
N GLY A 398 -25.16 0.33 2.89
CA GLY A 398 -24.70 1.40 3.78
C GLY A 398 -23.25 1.88 3.55
N LEU A 399 -22.48 1.28 2.64
CA LEU A 399 -21.11 1.75 2.38
C LEU A 399 -21.10 3.18 1.79
N HIS A 400 -20.18 3.99 2.29
CA HIS A 400 -19.90 5.31 1.70
C HIS A 400 -19.27 5.15 0.31
N TRP A 401 -19.58 6.07 -0.62
CA TRP A 401 -19.10 5.97 -2.00
C TRP A 401 -17.57 5.98 -2.11
N MET A 402 -16.89 6.72 -1.23
CA MET A 402 -15.42 6.72 -1.18
C MET A 402 -14.86 5.36 -0.73
N SER A 403 -15.53 4.65 0.18
CA SER A 403 -15.15 3.28 0.54
C SER A 403 -15.33 2.33 -0.65
N ARG A 404 -16.38 2.51 -1.46
CA ARG A 404 -16.54 1.76 -2.73
C ARG A 404 -15.42 2.09 -3.72
N HIS A 405 -15.02 3.35 -3.81
CA HIS A 405 -13.90 3.77 -4.64
C HIS A 405 -12.57 3.13 -4.19
N HIS A 406 -12.31 3.01 -2.88
CA HIS A 406 -11.13 2.31 -2.36
C HIS A 406 -11.14 0.81 -2.72
N LEU A 407 -12.27 0.13 -2.53
CA LEU A 407 -12.44 -1.27 -2.92
C LEU A 407 -12.27 -1.45 -4.44
N LEU A 408 -12.84 -0.55 -5.26
CA LEU A 408 -12.67 -0.57 -6.72
C LEU A 408 -11.21 -0.33 -7.13
N THR A 409 -10.52 0.58 -6.46
CA THR A 409 -9.11 0.87 -6.72
C THR A 409 -8.24 -0.34 -6.39
N GLY A 410 -8.53 -1.06 -5.30
CA GLY A 410 -7.90 -2.32 -4.97
C GLY A 410 -8.13 -3.41 -6.02
N ILE A 411 -9.34 -3.55 -6.55
CA ILE A 411 -9.63 -4.47 -7.67
C ILE A 411 -8.83 -4.06 -8.91
N MET A 412 -8.89 -2.78 -9.27
CA MET A 412 -8.27 -2.24 -10.48
C MET A 412 -6.75 -2.27 -10.45
N SER A 413 -6.10 -2.23 -9.28
CA SER A 413 -4.63 -2.35 -9.18
C SER A 413 -4.11 -3.69 -9.72
N TYR A 414 -4.96 -4.71 -9.82
CA TYR A 414 -4.61 -6.00 -10.42
C TYR A 414 -5.29 -6.25 -11.77
N VAL A 415 -6.53 -5.79 -11.97
CA VAL A 415 -7.25 -5.93 -13.25
C VAL A 415 -6.63 -5.05 -14.35
N ALA A 416 -5.91 -3.98 -14.01
CA ALA A 416 -5.19 -3.16 -14.99
C ALA A 416 -4.17 -3.96 -15.81
N SER A 417 -3.50 -4.95 -15.23
CA SER A 417 -2.49 -5.77 -15.93
C SER A 417 -3.05 -6.62 -17.08
N PRO A 418 -4.12 -7.43 -16.89
CA PRO A 418 -4.75 -8.12 -18.01
C PRO A 418 -5.39 -7.15 -19.02
N LEU A 419 -5.96 -6.02 -18.58
CA LEU A 419 -6.47 -4.99 -19.50
C LEU A 419 -5.35 -4.43 -20.39
N TRP A 420 -4.18 -4.16 -19.83
CA TRP A 420 -3.01 -3.70 -20.58
C TRP A 420 -2.49 -4.77 -21.55
N LEU A 421 -2.43 -6.03 -21.13
CA LEU A 421 -2.05 -7.13 -22.03
C LEU A 421 -3.04 -7.27 -23.20
N MET A 422 -4.34 -7.20 -22.93
CA MET A 422 -5.37 -7.22 -23.98
C MET A 422 -5.22 -6.02 -24.91
N PHE A 423 -4.95 -4.83 -24.37
CA PHE A 423 -4.70 -3.63 -25.18
C PHE A 423 -3.52 -3.83 -26.14
N LEU A 424 -2.41 -4.44 -25.68
CA LEU A 424 -1.26 -4.76 -26.52
C LEU A 424 -1.62 -5.79 -27.60
N VAL A 425 -2.31 -6.87 -27.25
CA VAL A 425 -2.71 -7.92 -28.20
C VAL A 425 -3.64 -7.36 -29.28
N VAL A 426 -4.64 -6.58 -28.90
CA VAL A 426 -5.57 -5.93 -29.84
C VAL A 426 -4.83 -4.94 -30.73
N GLY A 427 -3.91 -4.15 -30.17
CA GLY A 427 -3.07 -3.23 -30.93
C GLY A 427 -2.20 -3.94 -31.97
N ILE A 428 -1.59 -5.08 -31.61
CA ILE A 428 -0.80 -5.90 -32.54
C ILE A 428 -1.69 -6.52 -33.61
N ALA A 429 -2.88 -7.02 -33.25
CA ALA A 429 -3.85 -7.57 -34.21
C ALA A 429 -4.31 -6.51 -35.23
N LEU A 430 -4.56 -5.28 -34.79
CA LEU A 430 -4.88 -4.16 -35.67
C LEU A 430 -3.70 -3.80 -36.59
N ALA A 431 -2.47 -3.78 -36.06
CA ALA A 431 -1.28 -3.53 -36.87
C ALA A 431 -1.06 -4.63 -37.92
N TRP A 432 -1.31 -5.90 -37.55
CA TRP A 432 -1.30 -7.03 -38.49
C TRP A 432 -2.35 -6.83 -39.59
N GLN A 433 -3.60 -6.53 -39.21
CA GLN A 433 -4.70 -6.30 -40.16
C GLN A 433 -4.35 -5.17 -41.13
N ALA A 434 -3.80 -4.07 -40.62
CA ALA A 434 -3.35 -2.94 -41.42
C ALA A 434 -2.20 -3.32 -42.37
N SER A 435 -1.25 -4.15 -41.92
CA SER A 435 -0.14 -4.63 -42.78
C SER A 435 -0.60 -5.58 -43.88
N ALA A 436 -1.71 -6.28 -43.67
CA ALA A 436 -2.31 -7.20 -44.65
C ALA A 436 -3.28 -6.49 -45.63
N TYR A 437 -3.69 -5.25 -45.34
CA TYR A 437 -4.62 -4.50 -46.18
C TYR A 437 -3.86 -3.74 -47.28
N GLN A 438 -4.11 -4.08 -48.54
CA GLN A 438 -3.72 -3.23 -49.67
C GLN A 438 -4.71 -2.06 -49.70
N PRO A 439 -4.25 -0.80 -49.57
CA PRO A 439 -5.16 0.33 -49.60
C PRO A 439 -5.85 0.45 -50.95
N ASP A 440 -7.17 0.23 -50.95
CA ASP A 440 -8.01 0.57 -52.09
C ASP A 440 -8.24 2.07 -52.09
N TYR A 441 -7.48 2.78 -52.92
CA TYR A 441 -7.56 4.23 -53.03
C TYR A 441 -8.84 4.69 -53.75
N PHE A 442 -9.56 3.78 -54.42
CA PHE A 442 -10.78 4.07 -55.18
C PHE A 442 -11.86 2.99 -54.94
N PRO A 443 -12.40 2.90 -53.72
CA PRO A 443 -13.41 1.90 -53.37
C PRO A 443 -14.75 2.11 -54.10
N ASP A 444 -14.95 3.30 -54.71
CA ASP A 444 -16.10 3.64 -55.53
C ASP A 444 -15.62 3.90 -56.97
N ALA A 445 -16.21 3.20 -57.96
CA ALA A 445 -15.74 3.24 -59.36
C ALA A 445 -15.81 4.63 -60.01
N HIS A 446 -16.51 5.58 -59.37
CA HIS A 446 -16.69 6.97 -59.79
C HIS A 446 -15.98 7.99 -58.89
N ALA A 447 -15.13 7.56 -57.95
CA ALA A 447 -14.38 8.46 -57.08
C ALA A 447 -13.33 9.27 -57.88
N LEU A 448 -13.54 10.58 -57.99
CA LEU A 448 -12.61 11.51 -58.67
C LEU A 448 -11.34 11.82 -57.85
N PHE A 449 -11.33 11.47 -56.55
CA PHE A 449 -10.22 11.71 -55.63
C PHE A 449 -9.93 10.45 -54.80
N PRO A 450 -8.65 10.12 -54.56
CA PRO A 450 -8.28 8.95 -53.79
C PRO A 450 -8.66 9.07 -52.30
N THR A 451 -9.17 7.99 -51.72
CA THR A 451 -9.33 7.84 -50.27
C THR A 451 -8.02 7.35 -49.67
N TRP A 452 -7.29 8.26 -49.02
CA TRP A 452 -6.04 7.91 -48.34
C TRP A 452 -6.32 7.17 -47.02
N PRO A 453 -5.67 6.02 -46.75
CA PRO A 453 -5.74 5.37 -45.45
C PRO A 453 -5.16 6.29 -44.37
N GLN A 454 -5.98 6.77 -43.43
CA GLN A 454 -5.56 7.72 -42.40
C GLN A 454 -5.22 6.99 -41.09
N PHE A 455 -4.08 6.32 -41.03
CA PHE A 455 -3.37 6.18 -39.74
C PHE A 455 -2.51 7.43 -39.56
N ASP A 456 -3.04 8.42 -38.85
CA ASP A 456 -2.36 9.69 -38.59
C ASP A 456 -1.22 9.48 -37.57
N SER A 457 -0.02 9.24 -38.10
CA SER A 457 1.20 8.99 -37.31
C SER A 457 1.54 10.18 -36.39
N GLN A 458 1.26 11.41 -36.79
CA GLN A 458 1.50 12.60 -35.98
C GLN A 458 0.56 12.64 -34.77
N ARG A 459 -0.72 12.29 -34.95
CA ARG A 459 -1.66 12.16 -33.83
C ARG A 459 -1.28 11.03 -32.88
N ALA A 460 -0.79 9.90 -33.40
CA ALA A 460 -0.32 8.78 -32.58
C ALA A 460 0.87 9.19 -31.69
N TRP A 461 1.87 9.90 -32.24
CA TRP A 461 3.00 10.44 -31.47
C TRP A 461 2.55 11.49 -30.45
N THR A 462 1.59 12.35 -30.80
CA THR A 462 1.04 13.35 -29.89
C THR A 462 0.32 12.69 -28.71
N LEU A 463 -0.52 11.69 -28.97
CA LEU A 463 -1.23 10.93 -27.95
C LEU A 463 -0.26 10.14 -27.06
N LEU A 464 0.80 9.56 -27.63
CA LEU A 464 1.84 8.89 -26.87
C LEU A 464 2.56 9.88 -25.95
N GLY A 465 3.00 11.02 -26.48
CA GLY A 465 3.67 12.07 -25.68
C GLY A 465 2.78 12.57 -24.55
N PHE A 466 1.50 12.82 -24.82
CA PHE A 466 0.52 13.17 -23.81
C PHE A 466 0.36 12.07 -22.75
N SER A 467 0.20 10.82 -23.19
CA SER A 467 -0.01 9.69 -22.28
C SER A 467 1.22 9.44 -21.39
N ALA A 468 2.43 9.55 -21.97
CA ALA A 468 3.68 9.45 -21.24
C ALA A 468 3.84 10.61 -20.24
N ALA A 469 3.47 11.84 -20.61
CA ALA A 469 3.49 12.98 -19.70
C ALA A 469 2.56 12.77 -18.51
N VAL A 470 1.32 12.32 -18.73
CA VAL A 470 0.38 12.02 -17.65
C VAL A 470 0.87 10.85 -16.78
N LEU A 471 1.41 9.79 -17.39
CA LEU A 471 1.97 8.64 -16.68
C LEU A 471 3.16 9.01 -15.78
N LEU A 472 4.05 9.87 -16.26
CA LEU A 472 5.26 10.28 -15.54
C LEU A 472 5.01 11.46 -14.58
N ALA A 473 3.88 12.16 -14.70
CA ALA A 473 3.55 13.33 -13.89
C ALA A 473 3.70 13.09 -12.37
N PRO A 474 3.20 11.98 -11.78
CA PRO A 474 3.40 11.72 -10.35
C PRO A 474 4.87 11.71 -9.93
N LYS A 475 5.73 11.05 -10.71
CA LYS A 475 7.16 10.96 -10.41
C LYS A 475 7.85 12.31 -10.57
N VAL A 476 7.51 13.05 -11.63
CA VAL A 476 8.06 14.39 -11.89
C VAL A 476 7.69 15.34 -10.75
N PHE A 477 6.42 15.42 -10.38
CA PHE A 477 5.98 16.26 -9.26
C PHE A 477 6.67 15.89 -7.94
N ALA A 478 6.83 14.60 -7.67
CA ALA A 478 7.55 14.15 -6.49
C ALA A 478 9.02 14.55 -6.47
N VAL A 479 9.73 14.43 -7.59
CA VAL A 479 11.13 14.87 -7.69
C VAL A 479 11.25 16.38 -7.54
N LEU A 480 10.35 17.15 -8.18
CA LEU A 480 10.30 18.61 -8.02
C LEU A 480 10.09 18.99 -6.55
N TYR A 481 9.15 18.35 -5.86
CA TYR A 481 8.95 18.58 -4.42
C TYR A 481 10.19 18.17 -3.61
N ALA A 482 10.76 16.99 -3.86
CA ALA A 482 11.95 16.50 -3.18
C ALA A 482 13.16 17.43 -3.37
N MET A 483 13.26 18.12 -4.50
CA MET A 483 14.28 19.16 -4.73
C MET A 483 14.10 20.38 -3.84
N THR A 484 12.87 20.78 -3.52
CA THR A 484 12.60 21.89 -2.58
C THR A 484 12.82 21.47 -1.12
N ASN A 485 12.63 20.19 -0.80
CA ASN A 485 12.76 19.67 0.55
C ASN A 485 14.23 19.32 0.90
N LYS A 486 14.86 20.11 1.77
CA LYS A 486 16.27 19.94 2.17
C LYS A 486 16.58 18.57 2.76
N ARG A 487 15.66 17.96 3.53
CA ARG A 487 15.85 16.63 4.13
C ARG A 487 15.85 15.55 3.05
N MET A 488 14.86 15.57 2.16
CA MET A 488 14.76 14.62 1.05
C MET A 488 15.94 14.74 0.09
N ARG A 489 16.22 15.96 -0.40
CA ARG A 489 17.34 16.22 -1.32
C ARG A 489 18.69 15.76 -0.77
N LYS A 490 18.98 16.05 0.51
CA LYS A 490 20.24 15.63 1.15
C LYS A 490 20.26 14.14 1.52
N GLY A 491 19.09 13.54 1.74
CA GLY A 491 18.92 12.11 2.01
C GLY A 491 19.15 11.26 0.78
N ALA A 492 18.65 11.70 -0.37
CA ALA A 492 18.74 11.01 -1.67
C ALA A 492 20.08 11.18 -2.41
N GLY A 493 21.18 11.42 -1.69
CA GLY A 493 22.52 11.58 -2.30
C GLY A 493 22.83 12.97 -2.86
N GLY A 494 21.95 13.96 -2.64
CA GLY A 494 22.07 15.31 -3.21
C GLY A 494 21.22 15.50 -4.47
N PRO A 495 21.24 16.68 -5.11
CA PRO A 495 20.43 16.95 -6.30
C PRO A 495 20.78 16.00 -7.46
N LEU A 496 22.07 15.78 -7.75
CA LEU A 496 22.49 14.86 -8.80
C LEU A 496 22.13 13.41 -8.49
N GLY A 497 22.32 12.96 -7.24
CA GLY A 497 21.93 11.63 -6.79
C GLY A 497 20.42 11.39 -6.92
N LEU A 498 19.61 12.40 -6.59
CA LEU A 498 18.16 12.36 -6.72
C LEU A 498 17.72 12.26 -8.19
N VAL A 499 18.26 13.09 -9.09
CA VAL A 499 17.92 13.03 -10.53
C VAL A 499 18.36 11.69 -11.14
N PHE A 500 19.59 11.25 -10.87
CA PHE A 500 20.09 9.99 -11.42
C PHE A 500 19.30 8.79 -10.89
N SER A 501 18.96 8.80 -9.59
CA SER A 501 18.08 7.78 -9.00
C SER A 501 16.70 7.79 -9.66
N PHE A 502 16.11 8.97 -9.90
CA PHE A 502 14.83 9.08 -10.61
C PHE A 502 14.88 8.50 -12.02
N LEU A 503 15.92 8.84 -12.81
CA LEU A 503 16.08 8.35 -14.18
C LEU A 503 16.29 6.83 -14.21
N LEU A 504 17.17 6.32 -13.35
CA LEU A 504 17.45 4.88 -13.28
C LEU A 504 16.25 4.09 -12.75
N GLU A 505 15.54 4.59 -11.73
CA GLU A 505 14.31 3.98 -11.25
C GLU A 505 13.25 3.98 -12.35
N THR A 506 13.08 5.07 -13.11
CA THR A 506 12.10 5.14 -14.20
C THR A 506 12.44 4.14 -15.31
N LEU A 507 13.71 4.00 -15.67
CA LEU A 507 14.16 3.02 -16.65
C LEU A 507 13.93 1.59 -16.16
N LEU A 508 14.39 1.25 -14.94
CA LEU A 508 14.27 -0.09 -14.39
C LEU A 508 12.80 -0.49 -14.15
N SER A 509 11.98 0.42 -13.61
CA SER A 509 10.55 0.17 -13.42
C SER A 509 9.82 -0.01 -14.76
N ALA A 510 10.15 0.76 -15.80
CA ALA A 510 9.58 0.60 -17.13
C ALA A 510 9.94 -0.77 -17.75
N LEU A 511 11.17 -1.24 -17.57
CA LEU A 511 11.61 -2.57 -18.05
C LEU A 511 11.01 -3.73 -17.22
N LEU A 512 10.77 -3.52 -15.93
CA LEU A 512 10.16 -4.53 -15.05
C LEU A 512 8.62 -4.57 -15.18
N ALA A 513 7.98 -3.50 -15.64
CA ALA A 513 6.52 -3.41 -15.74
C ALA A 513 5.89 -4.52 -16.62
N PRO A 514 6.42 -4.87 -17.80
CA PRO A 514 5.92 -6.00 -18.59
C PRO A 514 6.04 -7.35 -17.88
N VAL A 515 7.09 -7.56 -17.09
CA VAL A 515 7.28 -8.79 -16.30
C VAL A 515 6.19 -8.88 -15.23
N LEU A 516 5.97 -7.78 -14.49
CA LEU A 516 4.88 -7.69 -13.51
C LEU A 516 3.50 -7.85 -14.15
N MET A 517 3.28 -7.29 -15.35
CA MET A 517 2.03 -7.44 -16.11
C MET A 517 1.71 -8.91 -16.36
N LEU A 518 2.68 -9.70 -16.84
CA LEU A 518 2.48 -11.14 -17.09
C LEU A 518 2.26 -11.93 -15.79
N LEU A 519 3.04 -11.63 -14.74
CA LEU A 519 2.85 -12.26 -13.43
C LEU A 519 1.44 -12.01 -12.88
N GLN A 520 1.02 -10.74 -12.81
CA GLN A 520 -0.29 -10.35 -12.30
C GLN A 520 -1.43 -10.86 -13.17
N THR A 521 -1.27 -10.87 -14.49
CA THR A 521 -2.26 -11.49 -15.39
C THR A 521 -2.39 -13.00 -15.12
N GLY A 522 -1.26 -13.69 -14.91
CA GLY A 522 -1.25 -15.09 -14.48
C GLY A 522 -1.93 -15.31 -13.14
N PHE A 523 -1.75 -14.39 -12.18
CA PHE A 523 -2.41 -14.44 -10.88
C PHE A 523 -3.93 -14.35 -11.01
N ILE A 524 -4.42 -13.38 -11.80
CA ILE A 524 -5.85 -13.22 -12.09
C ILE A 524 -6.41 -14.47 -12.76
N GLY A 525 -5.74 -15.01 -13.77
CA GLY A 525 -6.16 -16.25 -14.44
C GLY A 525 -6.28 -17.44 -13.48
N GLN A 526 -5.31 -17.60 -12.56
CA GLN A 526 -5.36 -18.63 -11.53
C GLN A 526 -6.53 -18.43 -10.55
N ILE A 527 -6.79 -17.19 -10.13
CA ILE A 527 -7.90 -16.87 -9.20
C ILE A 527 -9.25 -17.17 -9.86
N LEU A 528 -9.41 -16.84 -11.14
CA LEU A 528 -10.64 -17.11 -11.90
C LEU A 528 -10.90 -18.62 -12.07
N ILE A 529 -9.84 -19.44 -12.22
CA ILE A 529 -9.94 -20.92 -12.26
C ILE A 529 -9.93 -21.52 -10.84
N ALA A 530 -10.21 -20.71 -9.82
CA ALA A 530 -10.37 -21.09 -8.43
C ALA A 530 -9.13 -21.71 -7.72
N ARG A 531 -7.92 -21.36 -8.16
CA ARG A 531 -6.68 -21.73 -7.45
C ARG A 531 -6.40 -20.75 -6.30
N ASP A 532 -6.41 -21.27 -5.08
CA ASP A 532 -6.06 -20.54 -3.87
C ASP A 532 -4.54 -20.35 -3.78
N SER A 533 -4.08 -19.15 -3.39
CA SER A 533 -2.66 -18.86 -3.18
C SER A 533 -2.05 -19.61 -1.99
N GLY A 534 -2.89 -20.11 -1.07
CA GLY A 534 -2.44 -20.66 0.20
C GLY A 534 -1.76 -19.59 1.09
N TRP A 535 -1.09 -20.05 2.15
CA TRP A 535 -0.27 -19.21 3.03
C TRP A 535 1.05 -19.92 3.32
N ASN A 536 2.08 -19.63 2.52
CA ASN A 536 3.45 -20.06 2.81
C ASN A 536 4.22 -18.88 3.43
N PRO A 537 5.09 -19.14 4.43
CA PRO A 537 5.96 -18.10 4.99
C PRO A 537 6.77 -17.45 3.87
N GLN A 538 6.86 -16.13 3.88
CA GLN A 538 7.77 -15.42 2.98
C GLN A 538 9.20 -15.72 3.42
N CYS A 539 10.07 -16.03 2.46
CA CYS A 539 11.50 -16.01 2.73
C CYS A 539 11.90 -14.56 2.99
N ARG A 540 12.25 -14.22 4.23
CA ARG A 540 12.59 -12.86 4.66
C ARG A 540 14.10 -12.62 4.75
N ASP A 541 14.90 -13.65 4.47
CA ASP A 541 16.34 -13.50 4.35
C ASP A 541 16.70 -12.95 2.97
N ASP A 542 17.56 -11.94 2.94
CA ASP A 542 18.07 -11.39 1.68
C ASP A 542 19.11 -12.31 1.01
N GLY A 543 18.85 -13.63 1.02
CA GLY A 543 19.58 -14.61 0.23
C GLY A 543 19.50 -14.24 -1.25
N THR A 544 20.65 -14.24 -1.91
CA THR A 544 20.74 -14.02 -3.35
C THR A 544 19.90 -15.07 -4.07
N ALA A 545 19.02 -14.66 -5.00
CA ALA A 545 18.25 -15.62 -5.76
C ALA A 545 19.21 -16.52 -6.56
N SER A 546 19.00 -17.84 -6.52
CA SER A 546 19.76 -18.75 -7.36
C SER A 546 19.50 -18.42 -8.83
N LEU A 547 20.56 -18.30 -9.64
CA LEU A 547 20.43 -18.04 -11.07
C LEU A 547 19.58 -19.11 -11.75
N LEU A 548 19.77 -20.38 -11.37
CA LEU A 548 18.99 -21.49 -11.91
C LEU A 548 17.50 -21.38 -11.54
N ALA A 549 17.20 -20.98 -10.31
CA ALA A 549 15.82 -20.73 -9.89
C ALA A 549 15.20 -19.55 -10.67
N THR A 550 15.99 -18.51 -10.94
CA THR A 550 15.56 -17.35 -11.73
C THR A 550 15.27 -17.73 -13.18
N ILE A 551 16.14 -18.52 -13.82
CA ILE A 551 15.92 -19.03 -15.18
C ILE A 551 14.64 -19.87 -15.24
N LYS A 552 14.43 -20.77 -14.27
CA LYS A 552 13.21 -21.57 -14.21
C LYS A 552 11.95 -20.73 -14.01
N GLY A 553 12.01 -19.69 -13.18
CA GLY A 553 10.86 -18.81 -12.90
C GLY A 553 10.53 -17.84 -14.02
N TYR A 554 11.53 -17.33 -14.73
CA TYR A 554 11.37 -16.23 -15.70
C TYR A 554 11.67 -16.61 -17.15
N GLY A 555 12.06 -17.85 -17.43
CA GLY A 555 12.34 -18.34 -18.80
C GLY A 555 11.17 -18.16 -19.76
N PHE A 556 9.94 -18.42 -19.30
CA PHE A 556 8.73 -18.16 -20.09
C PHE A 556 8.61 -16.68 -20.49
N HIS A 557 8.95 -15.74 -19.59
CA HIS A 557 8.86 -14.31 -19.86
C HIS A 557 9.86 -13.89 -20.94
N SER A 558 11.11 -14.38 -20.84
CA SER A 558 12.14 -14.11 -21.85
C SER A 558 11.79 -14.71 -23.22
N VAL A 559 11.30 -15.95 -23.27
CA VAL A 559 10.84 -16.57 -24.53
C VAL A 559 9.66 -15.81 -25.13
N PHE A 560 8.67 -15.44 -24.30
CA PHE A 560 7.53 -14.65 -24.75
C PHE A 560 7.97 -13.29 -25.29
N GLY A 561 8.95 -12.64 -24.65
CA GLY A 561 9.56 -11.41 -25.16
C GLY A 561 10.23 -11.58 -26.52
N LEU A 562 10.98 -12.67 -26.73
CA LEU A 562 11.61 -12.99 -28.02
C LEU A 562 10.58 -13.24 -29.12
N VAL A 563 9.51 -13.98 -28.81
CA VAL A 563 8.40 -14.23 -29.75
C VAL A 563 7.70 -12.91 -30.10
N LEU A 564 7.41 -12.07 -29.10
CA LEU A 564 6.80 -10.75 -29.31
C LEU A 564 7.68 -9.84 -30.17
N ALA A 565 8.99 -9.83 -29.92
CA ALA A 565 9.97 -9.10 -30.73
C ALA A 565 9.96 -9.60 -32.18
N GLY A 566 9.93 -10.93 -32.40
CA GLY A 566 9.85 -11.52 -33.74
C GLY A 566 8.55 -11.18 -34.48
N ILE A 567 7.40 -11.30 -33.81
CA ILE A 567 6.08 -10.95 -34.38
C ILE A 567 6.04 -9.48 -34.78
N THR A 568 6.47 -8.59 -33.89
CA THR A 568 6.41 -7.14 -34.15
C THR A 568 7.38 -6.72 -35.26
N ALA A 569 8.59 -7.31 -35.31
CA ALA A 569 9.54 -7.09 -36.41
C ALA A 569 9.01 -7.59 -37.76
N TYR A 570 8.29 -8.72 -37.76
CA TYR A 570 7.65 -9.27 -38.96
C TYR A 570 6.53 -8.36 -39.49
N ILE A 571 5.72 -7.77 -38.60
CA ILE A 571 4.62 -6.87 -38.99
C ILE A 571 5.16 -5.52 -39.49
N SER A 572 5.98 -4.81 -38.69
CA SER A 572 6.65 -3.58 -39.11
C SER A 572 7.76 -3.15 -38.14
N TRP A 573 8.83 -2.55 -38.66
CA TRP A 573 9.90 -1.98 -37.84
C TRP A 573 9.42 -0.85 -36.93
N GLN A 574 8.44 -0.07 -37.36
CA GLN A 574 7.84 0.99 -36.55
C GLN A 574 7.18 0.38 -35.30
N LEU A 575 6.38 -0.69 -35.44
CA LEU A 575 5.77 -1.39 -34.31
C LEU A 575 6.83 -2.04 -33.40
N PHE A 576 7.88 -2.62 -33.98
CA PHE A 576 8.98 -3.21 -33.23
C PHE A 576 9.67 -2.21 -32.29
N PHE A 577 10.03 -1.02 -32.79
CA PHE A 577 10.64 0.02 -31.97
C PHE A 577 9.63 0.70 -31.04
N TRP A 578 8.36 0.79 -31.44
CA TRP A 578 7.30 1.31 -30.58
C TRP A 578 7.09 0.47 -29.32
N LEU A 579 7.15 -0.86 -29.45
CA LEU A 579 7.01 -1.80 -28.34
C LEU A 579 8.35 -2.15 -27.66
N LEU A 580 9.42 -1.39 -27.95
CA LEU A 580 10.76 -1.63 -27.42
C LEU A 580 10.78 -1.82 -25.90
N PRO A 581 10.21 -0.93 -25.06
CA PRO A 581 10.24 -1.12 -23.61
C PRO A 581 9.53 -2.42 -23.17
N VAL A 582 8.52 -2.87 -23.91
CA VAL A 582 7.71 -4.04 -23.58
C VAL A 582 8.49 -5.32 -23.88
N TRP A 583 8.87 -5.55 -25.13
CA TRP A 583 9.56 -6.79 -25.49
C TRP A 583 10.97 -6.83 -24.90
N LEU A 584 11.67 -5.69 -24.82
CA LEU A 584 13.02 -5.65 -24.24
C LEU A 584 13.00 -5.98 -22.74
N GLY A 585 12.04 -5.43 -21.99
CA GLY A 585 11.85 -5.76 -20.58
C GLY A 585 11.59 -7.25 -20.35
N LEU A 586 10.80 -7.88 -21.22
CA LEU A 586 10.51 -9.31 -21.19
C LEU A 586 11.73 -10.16 -21.56
N VAL A 587 12.42 -9.84 -22.66
CA VAL A 587 13.65 -10.54 -23.07
C VAL A 587 14.68 -10.50 -21.94
N LEU A 588 14.86 -9.32 -21.33
CA LEU A 588 15.79 -9.09 -20.23
C LEU A 588 15.25 -9.52 -18.86
N ALA A 589 14.10 -10.22 -18.77
CA ALA A 589 13.51 -10.60 -17.49
C ALA A 589 14.50 -11.36 -16.59
N ILE A 590 15.18 -12.39 -17.11
CA ILE A 590 16.17 -13.16 -16.34
C ILE A 590 17.30 -12.27 -15.79
N PRO A 591 18.08 -11.52 -16.62
CA PRO A 591 19.17 -10.70 -16.09
C PRO A 591 18.67 -9.57 -15.19
N LEU A 592 17.54 -8.92 -15.50
CA LEU A 592 16.97 -7.86 -14.66
C LEU A 592 16.58 -8.38 -13.27
N VAL A 593 15.87 -9.52 -13.21
CA VAL A 593 15.47 -10.11 -11.93
C VAL A 593 16.67 -10.60 -11.15
N TYR A 594 17.61 -11.27 -11.81
CA TYR A 594 18.80 -11.77 -11.13
C TYR A 594 19.65 -10.62 -10.57
N LEU A 595 20.02 -9.63 -11.39
CA LEU A 595 20.83 -8.48 -10.97
C LEU A 595 20.13 -7.67 -9.88
N SER A 596 18.81 -7.46 -9.99
CA SER A 596 18.05 -6.72 -9.00
C SER A 596 17.93 -7.47 -7.65
N SER A 597 18.04 -8.80 -7.65
CA SER A 597 18.10 -9.61 -6.44
C SER A 597 19.44 -9.56 -5.69
N LEU A 598 20.52 -9.09 -6.32
CA LEU A 598 21.86 -9.12 -5.73
C LEU A 598 22.03 -8.05 -4.65
N ARG A 599 22.52 -8.46 -3.47
CA ARG A 599 22.99 -7.53 -2.42
C ARG A 599 24.18 -6.69 -2.90
N ALA A 600 25.12 -7.31 -3.62
CA ALA A 600 26.31 -6.61 -4.13
C ALA A 600 25.95 -5.46 -5.07
N ALA A 601 24.96 -5.66 -5.96
CA ALA A 601 24.47 -4.61 -6.84
C ALA A 601 23.81 -3.46 -6.04
N GLY A 602 23.03 -3.78 -5.01
CA GLY A 602 22.45 -2.77 -4.12
C GLY A 602 23.50 -2.00 -3.31
N GLN A 603 24.54 -2.67 -2.83
CA GLN A 603 25.68 -2.03 -2.17
C GLN A 603 26.47 -1.12 -3.12
N GLY A 604 26.69 -1.56 -4.37
CA GLY A 604 27.30 -0.74 -5.42
C GLY A 604 26.49 0.54 -5.68
N ALA A 605 25.17 0.41 -5.85
CA ALA A 605 24.27 1.57 -5.99
C ALA A 605 24.39 2.53 -4.80
N ARG A 606 24.46 2.01 -3.57
CA ARG A 606 24.65 2.81 -2.36
C ARG A 606 25.98 3.59 -2.37
N VAL A 607 27.08 2.96 -2.78
CA VAL A 607 28.41 3.60 -2.88
C VAL A 607 28.38 4.73 -3.91
N LEU A 608 27.68 4.51 -5.04
CA LEU A 608 27.46 5.52 -6.07
C LEU A 608 26.43 6.60 -5.68
N ARG A 609 25.90 6.56 -4.46
CA ARG A 609 24.87 7.47 -3.94
C ARG A 609 23.54 7.42 -4.70
N ILE A 610 23.22 6.26 -5.26
CA ILE A 610 22.00 5.95 -5.99
C ILE A 610 21.02 5.23 -5.07
N PHE A 611 19.73 5.51 -5.21
CA PHE A 611 18.65 4.94 -4.41
C PHE A 611 18.91 5.07 -2.89
N LEU A 612 19.42 6.23 -2.48
CA LEU A 612 19.53 6.57 -1.07
C LEU A 612 18.20 7.14 -0.57
N ILE A 613 17.89 6.88 0.69
CA ILE A 613 16.75 7.45 1.41
C ILE A 613 17.24 8.27 2.62
N PRO A 614 16.50 9.29 3.06
CA PRO A 614 16.85 10.08 4.24
C PRO A 614 17.15 9.25 5.50
N GLU A 615 16.40 8.18 5.70
CA GLU A 615 16.44 7.30 6.88
C GLU A 615 17.81 6.63 7.04
N GLU A 616 18.45 6.22 5.92
CA GLU A 616 19.79 5.61 5.96
C GLU A 616 20.87 6.58 6.47
N ARG A 617 20.64 7.89 6.33
CA ARG A 617 21.55 8.93 6.81
C ARG A 617 21.29 9.26 8.27
N GLU A 618 20.06 9.13 8.74
CA GLU A 618 19.65 9.37 10.13
C GLU A 618 20.01 8.19 11.04
N ALA A 619 19.86 6.95 10.57
CA ALA A 619 20.38 5.77 11.27
C ALA A 619 21.90 5.88 11.50
N ARG A 620 22.65 6.40 10.51
CA ARG A 620 24.09 6.71 10.67
C ARG A 620 24.38 7.81 11.70
N ARG A 621 23.42 8.69 12.00
CA ARG A 621 23.56 9.71 13.05
C ARG A 621 23.23 9.14 14.42
N ARG A 622 22.16 8.33 14.55
CA ARG A 622 21.81 7.62 15.79
C ARG A 622 22.94 6.71 16.25
N LEU A 623 23.58 5.96 15.34
CA LEU A 623 24.78 5.14 15.63
C LEU A 623 26.05 5.94 15.97
N ARG A 624 26.06 7.27 15.76
CA ARG A 624 27.22 8.15 16.04
C ARG A 624 27.02 9.05 17.26
N GLN A 625 25.84 9.06 17.87
CA GLN A 625 25.67 9.68 19.17
C GLN A 625 26.05 8.64 20.22
N PRO A 626 27.15 8.84 20.97
CA PRO A 626 27.37 8.03 22.15
C PRO A 626 26.15 8.19 23.06
N VAL A 627 25.59 7.08 23.52
CA VAL A 627 24.63 7.06 24.62
C VAL A 627 25.29 7.86 25.74
N ALA A 628 24.74 9.02 26.09
CA ALA A 628 25.26 9.81 27.18
C ALA A 628 25.23 8.92 28.43
N GLU A 629 26.40 8.62 28.98
CA GLU A 629 26.50 7.92 30.26
C GLU A 629 25.63 8.66 31.29
N PRO A 630 24.87 7.95 32.13
CA PRO A 630 24.16 8.60 33.22
C PRO A 630 25.20 9.32 34.07
N VAL A 631 25.06 10.66 34.16
CA VAL A 631 25.84 11.48 35.07
C VAL A 631 25.61 10.91 36.47
N ALA A 632 26.61 10.20 36.98
CA ALA A 632 26.65 9.81 38.38
C ALA A 632 26.56 11.11 39.20
N ALA A 633 25.45 11.28 39.91
CA ALA A 633 25.33 12.34 40.88
C ALA A 633 26.39 12.10 41.97
N ALA A 634 27.46 12.90 41.92
CA ALA A 634 28.42 13.03 42.99
C ALA A 634 28.23 14.41 43.64
N SER A 635 27.33 14.49 44.61
CA SER A 635 27.47 15.18 45.91
C SER A 635 26.19 15.01 46.72
#